data_AF-A0A957VEC5-F1
#
_entry.id   AF-A0A957VEC5-F1
#
_cell.length_a   1.000
_cell.length_b   1.000
_cell.length_c   1.000
_cell.angle_alpha   90.00
_cell.angle_beta   90.00
_cell.angle_gamma   90.00
#
_symmetry.space_group_name_H-M   'P 1'
#
loop_
_entity.id
_entity.type
_entity.pdbx_description
1 polymer ?
#
loop_
_entity_poly.entity_id
_entity_poly.type
_entity_poly.pdbx_seq_one_letter_code
_entity_poly.pdbx_strand_id
1 'polypeptide(L)'
;MKLSPTQKKVLHALMGGSTLKSHRYLSGAKRYKLHALDGSTETVRRSTVECLRRAGLIDSNKKFPAATYLLTEQGRRMAEQFGTTGPKPLTARAG
;
A
#
# COMPACT_ATOMS: atom_id res chain seq x y z
N MET A 1 -16.61 -1.11 7.54
CA MET A 1 -15.35 -0.69 8.22
C MET A 1 -15.00 0.73 7.78
N LYS A 2 -14.65 1.65 8.69
CA LYS A 2 -14.23 3.02 8.34
C LYS A 2 -12.71 3.11 8.40
N LEU A 3 -12.08 3.30 7.24
CA LEU A 3 -10.62 3.46 7.13
C LEU A 3 -10.18 4.88 7.50
N SER A 4 -9.05 5.01 8.17
CA SER A 4 -8.43 6.31 8.44
C SER A 4 -7.86 6.92 7.15
N PRO A 5 -7.66 8.26 7.09
CA PRO A 5 -7.08 8.91 5.91
C PRO A 5 -5.73 8.30 5.49
N THR A 6 -4.87 7.97 6.46
CA THR A 6 -3.57 7.33 6.20
C THR A 6 -3.71 5.92 5.64
N GLN A 7 -4.68 5.13 6.12
CA GLN A 7 -4.94 3.79 5.59
C GLN A 7 -5.44 3.86 4.15
N LYS A 8 -6.36 4.79 3.85
CA LYS A 8 -6.86 5.04 2.50
C LYS A 8 -5.72 5.44 1.56
N LYS A 9 -4.83 6.34 1.99
CA LYS A 9 -3.65 6.77 1.22
C LYS A 9 -2.75 5.59 0.86
N VAL A 10 -2.48 4.69 1.81
CA VAL A 10 -1.65 3.50 1.56
C VAL A 10 -2.30 2.57 0.54
N LEU A 11 -3.60 2.27 0.68
CA LEU A 11 -4.31 1.41 -0.28
C LEU A 11 -4.35 2.03 -1.68
N HIS A 12 -4.58 3.34 -1.77
CA HIS A 12 -4.53 4.09 -3.03
C HIS A 12 -3.17 4.03 -3.70
N ALA A 13 -2.10 4.26 -2.93
CA ALA A 13 -0.76 4.20 -3.46
C ALA A 13 -0.43 2.79 -3.98
N LEU A 14 -0.80 1.74 -3.24
CA LEU A 14 -0.61 0.35 -3.67
C LEU A 14 -1.40 0.04 -4.95
N MET A 15 -2.62 0.55 -5.07
CA MET A 15 -3.44 0.40 -6.29
C MET A 15 -2.82 1.15 -7.48
N GLY A 16 -2.19 2.31 -7.22
CA GLY A 16 -1.42 3.09 -8.20
C GLY A 16 -0.03 2.52 -8.53
N GLY A 17 0.29 1.30 -8.10
CA GLY A 17 1.57 0.62 -8.42
C GLY A 17 2.71 0.89 -7.44
N SER A 18 2.48 1.64 -6.36
CA SER A 18 3.48 1.78 -5.29
C SER A 18 3.69 0.45 -4.57
N THR A 19 4.86 0.28 -3.96
CA THR A 19 5.24 -0.95 -3.26
C THR A 19 5.44 -0.69 -1.77
N LEU A 20 4.71 -1.38 -0.90
CA LEU A 20 4.94 -1.33 0.56
C LEU A 20 5.91 -2.43 0.97
N LYS A 21 7.05 -2.05 1.58
CA LYS A 21 8.06 -2.98 2.07
C LYS A 21 8.24 -2.84 3.57
N SER A 22 8.48 -3.96 4.24
CA SER A 22 9.01 -3.96 5.60
C SER A 22 10.50 -4.25 5.60
N HIS A 23 11.25 -3.40 6.28
CA HIS A 23 12.67 -3.51 6.51
C HIS A 23 12.90 -3.86 7.98
N ARG A 24 13.67 -4.92 8.23
CA ARG A 24 14.15 -5.26 9.56
C ARG A 24 15.57 -4.71 9.71
N TYR A 25 15.79 -3.90 10.74
CA TYR A 25 17.12 -3.42 11.09
C TYR A 25 17.84 -4.44 11.96
N LEU A 26 19.17 -4.35 12.03
CA LEU A 26 20.01 -5.22 12.88
C LEU A 26 19.63 -5.11 14.36
N SER A 27 19.09 -3.97 14.80
CA SER A 27 18.52 -3.77 16.13
C SER A 27 17.19 -4.50 16.38
N GLY A 28 16.67 -5.25 15.39
CA GLY A 28 15.38 -5.93 15.45
C GLY A 28 14.18 -5.03 15.14
N ALA A 29 14.37 -3.71 15.04
CA ALA A 29 13.30 -2.76 14.72
C ALA A 29 12.75 -3.00 13.30
N LYS A 30 11.42 -3.02 13.16
CA LYS A 30 10.73 -3.16 11.88
C LYS A 30 10.19 -1.80 11.44
N ARG A 31 10.64 -1.30 10.28
CA ARG A 31 10.09 -0.10 9.65
C ARG A 31 9.38 -0.48 8.36
N TYR A 32 8.33 0.27 8.04
CA TYR A 32 7.56 0.08 6.82
C TYR A 32 7.76 1.30 5.94
N LYS A 33 8.08 1.06 4.67
CA LYS A 33 8.29 2.10 3.67
C LYS A 33 7.39 1.85 2.48
N LEU A 34 6.67 2.88 2.07
CA LEU A 34 5.95 2.92 0.81
C LEU A 34 6.89 3.52 -0.23
N HIS A 35 7.13 2.78 -1.30
CA HIS A 35 7.95 3.19 -2.42
C HIS A 35 7.01 3.56 -3.57
N ALA A 36 7.00 4.84 -3.95
CA ALA A 36 6.23 5.31 -5.10
C ALA A 36 7.00 5.06 -6.41
N LEU A 37 6.30 5.16 -7.53
CA LEU A 37 6.86 4.93 -8.86
C LEU A 37 7.89 6.01 -9.27
N ASP A 38 7.81 7.20 -8.70
CA ASP A 38 8.75 8.30 -8.91
C ASP A 38 10.06 8.14 -8.09
N GLY A 39 10.21 7.01 -7.38
CA GLY A 39 11.37 6.72 -6.54
C GLY A 39 11.30 7.35 -5.14
N SER A 40 10.27 8.17 -4.85
CA SER A 40 10.08 8.72 -3.51
C SER A 40 9.70 7.62 -2.51
N THR A 41 10.10 7.81 -1.25
CA THR A 41 9.79 6.86 -0.17
C THR A 41 9.16 7.55 1.02
N GLU A 42 8.06 6.98 1.51
CA GLU A 42 7.34 7.49 2.68
C GLU A 42 7.34 6.44 3.81
N THR A 43 7.62 6.88 5.03
CA THR A 43 7.56 5.98 6.19
C THR A 43 6.11 5.79 6.62
N VAL A 44 5.68 4.53 6.68
CA VAL A 44 4.33 4.16 7.11
C VAL A 44 4.38 3.67 8.56
N ARG A 45 3.47 4.16 9.40
CA ARG A 45 3.36 3.70 10.79
C ARG A 45 3.02 2.22 10.83
N ARG A 46 3.67 1.47 11.74
CA ARG A 46 3.42 0.04 11.95
C ARG A 46 1.95 -0.27 12.22
N SER A 47 1.28 0.55 13.03
CA SER A 47 -0.14 0.38 13.36
C SER A 47 -1.03 0.43 12.12
N THR A 48 -0.73 1.31 11.16
CA THR A 48 -1.45 1.38 9.87
C THR A 48 -1.35 0.05 9.11
N VAL A 49 -0.14 -0.49 9.00
CA VAL A 49 0.10 -1.75 8.27
C VAL A 49 -0.54 -2.94 8.97
N GLU A 50 -0.42 -3.03 10.30
CA GLU A 50 -1.05 -4.12 11.06
C GLU A 50 -2.58 -4.05 10.99
N CYS A 51 -3.19 -2.86 11.04
CA CYS A 51 -4.64 -2.72 10.87
C CYS A 51 -5.09 -3.18 9.48
N LEU A 52 -4.40 -2.77 8.41
CA LEU A 52 -4.73 -3.19 7.05
C LEU A 52 -4.56 -4.71 6.87
N ARG A 53 -3.51 -5.30 7.46
CA ARG A 53 -3.26 -6.74 7.43
C ARG A 53 -4.32 -7.52 8.21
N ARG A 54 -4.65 -7.09 9.43
CA ARG A 54 -5.70 -7.71 10.27
C ARG A 54 -7.07 -7.64 9.61
N ALA A 55 -7.34 -6.57 8.86
CA ALA A 55 -8.56 -6.41 8.08
C ALA A 55 -8.56 -7.21 6.76
N GLY A 56 -7.50 -7.96 6.45
CA GLY A 56 -7.40 -8.77 5.23
C GLY A 56 -7.23 -7.95 3.95
N LEU A 57 -6.87 -6.66 4.04
CA LEU A 57 -6.76 -5.77 2.87
C LEU A 57 -5.39 -5.81 2.19
N ILE A 58 -4.36 -6.20 2.95
CA ILE A 58 -3.01 -6.43 2.42
C ILE A 58 -2.46 -7.72 2.99
N ASP A 59 -1.60 -8.38 2.21
CA ASP A 59 -0.85 -9.54 2.68
C ASP A 59 0.63 -9.43 2.29
N SER A 60 1.48 -10.13 3.04
CA SER A 60 2.92 -10.12 2.82
C SER A 60 3.36 -11.32 1.99
N ASN A 61 4.31 -11.12 1.09
CA ASN A 61 4.99 -12.21 0.36
C ASN A 61 5.88 -13.11 1.26
N LYS A 62 5.98 -12.82 2.57
CA LYS A 62 6.73 -13.57 3.59
C LYS A 62 8.21 -13.83 3.23
N LYS A 63 8.82 -13.02 2.35
CA LYS A 63 10.24 -13.14 2.01
C LYS A 63 11.13 -12.45 3.06
N PHE A 64 12.23 -13.09 3.44
CA PHE A 64 13.26 -12.55 4.34
C PHE A 64 14.47 -12.08 3.51
N PRO A 65 15.19 -10.99 3.88
CA PRO A 65 15.01 -10.09 5.05
C PRO A 65 14.02 -8.95 4.85
N ALA A 66 13.51 -8.76 3.63
CA ALA A 66 12.53 -7.72 3.30
C ALA A 66 11.25 -8.36 2.75
N ALA A 67 10.14 -8.09 3.44
CA ALA A 67 8.84 -8.56 3.04
C ALA A 67 8.09 -7.45 2.30
N THR A 68 7.53 -7.77 1.13
CA THR A 68 6.68 -6.86 0.36
C THR A 68 5.22 -7.15 0.71
N TYR A 69 4.43 -6.10 0.85
CA TYR A 69 2.99 -6.17 1.06
C TYR A 69 2.26 -5.83 -0.22
N LEU A 70 1.29 -6.67 -0.58
CA LEU A 70 0.46 -6.57 -1.78
C LEU A 70 -0.99 -6.37 -1.38
N LEU A 71 -1.78 -5.73 -2.25
CA LEU A 71 -3.24 -5.67 -2.08
C LEU A 71 -3.83 -7.07 -2.23
N THR A 72 -4.76 -7.40 -1.35
CA THR A 72 -5.67 -8.52 -1.58
C THR A 72 -6.79 -8.08 -2.51
N GLU A 73 -7.57 -9.03 -3.01
CA GLU A 73 -8.79 -8.74 -3.78
C GLU A 73 -9.77 -7.86 -2.97
N GLN A 74 -9.92 -8.12 -1.67
CA GLN A 74 -10.73 -7.30 -0.77
C GLN A 74 -10.14 -5.89 -0.62
N GLY A 75 -8.81 -5.78 -0.48
CA GLY A 75 -8.10 -4.51 -0.44
C GLY A 75 -8.31 -3.67 -1.68
N ARG A 76 -8.26 -4.30 -2.85
CA ARG A 76 -8.52 -3.66 -4.15
C ARG A 76 -9.93 -3.09 -4.22
N ARG A 77 -10.96 -3.89 -3.94
CA ARG A 77 -12.36 -3.43 -3.93
C ARG A 77 -12.60 -2.27 -2.97
N MET A 78 -11.98 -2.32 -1.79
CA MET A 78 -12.05 -1.23 -0.82
C MET A 78 -11.34 0.04 -1.33
N ALA A 79 -10.21 -0.09 -2.01
CA ALA A 79 -9.50 1.05 -2.58
C ALA A 79 -10.31 1.72 -3.71
N GLU A 80 -10.98 0.94 -4.55
CA GLU A 80 -11.88 1.41 -5.61
C GLU A 80 -13.08 2.19 -5.04
N GLN A 81 -13.70 1.71 -3.94
CA GLN A 81 -14.84 2.37 -3.30
C GLN A 81 -14.54 3.77 -2.73
N PHE A 82 -13.29 4.04 -2.38
CA PHE A 82 -12.86 5.37 -1.93
C PHE A 82 -11.99 6.08 -2.98
N GLY A 83 -11.93 5.53 -4.19
CA GLY A 83 -11.11 5.98 -5.31
C GLY A 83 -11.83 6.93 -6.23
N THR A 84 -12.16 8.10 -5.72
CA THR A 84 -12.53 9.25 -6.55
C THR A 84 -11.51 10.38 -6.37
N THR A 85 -10.21 10.05 -6.37
CA THR A 85 -9.13 11.02 -6.58
C THR A 85 -7.84 10.30 -7.00
N GLY A 86 -7.78 9.87 -8.27
CA GLY A 86 -6.57 9.36 -8.94
C GLY A 86 -6.68 9.67 -10.43
N PRO A 87 -5.56 9.94 -11.13
CA PRO A 87 -5.60 10.60 -12.44
C PRO A 87 -6.43 9.80 -13.44
N LYS A 88 -7.28 10.53 -14.17
CA LYS A 88 -8.10 10.07 -15.28
C LYS A 88 -7.31 9.05 -16.12
N PRO A 89 -7.87 7.88 -16.45
CA PRO A 89 -7.19 6.95 -17.35
C PRO A 89 -6.81 7.70 -18.61
N LEU A 90 -5.56 7.51 -19.08
CA LEU A 90 -5.13 7.97 -20.39
C LEU A 90 -6.01 7.25 -21.42
N THR A 91 -7.14 7.87 -21.76
CA THR A 91 -7.91 7.49 -22.94
C THR A 91 -6.94 7.51 -24.11
N ALA A 92 -6.72 6.33 -24.69
CA ALA A 92 -6.02 6.16 -25.93
C ALA A 92 -6.56 7.18 -26.95
N ARG A 93 -5.66 7.98 -27.52
CA ARG A 93 -6.01 8.95 -28.55
C ARG A 93 -6.70 8.22 -29.70
N ALA A 94 -7.83 8.78 -30.12
CA ALA A 94 -8.41 8.53 -31.43
C ALA A 94 -7.35 8.77 -32.52
N GLY A 95 -7.33 7.85 -33.48
CA GLY A 95 -6.63 7.94 -34.75
C GLY A 95 -7.39 7.07 -35.74
#